data_AF-A0A9Q9IVH7-F1
#
_entry.id   AF-A0A9Q9IVH7-F1
#
_cell.length_a   1.000
_cell.length_b   1.000
_cell.length_c   1.000
_cell.angle_alpha   90.00
_cell.angle_beta   90.00
_cell.angle_gamma   90.00
#
_symmetry.space_group_name_H-M   'P 1'
#
loop_
_entity.id
_entity.type
_entity.pdbx_description
1 polymer ?
#
loop_
_entity_poly.entity_id
_entity_poly.type
_entity_poly.pdbx_seq_one_letter_code
_entity_poly.pdbx_strand_id
1 'polypeptide(L)'
;MNAYQIMIEGVFVKSPEMGRLTGGFHTTFFVIAVNAANASHKAKELLEKRMAAHSVVGVGAGWFASYYWVHDIWEVTAGKYSENEGHDSGFTFFLIGRMEKFFLAARRLFFSNYRQWILVHPELAESEPK
;
A
#
# COMPACT_ATOMS: atom_id res chain seq x y z
N MET A 1 -15.49 8.40 17.27
CA MET A 1 -14.54 7.60 16.46
C MET A 1 -15.32 7.09 15.28
N ASN A 2 -14.77 7.23 14.08
CA ASN A 2 -15.44 6.89 12.83
C ASN A 2 -14.73 5.70 12.19
N ALA A 3 -15.47 4.90 11.42
CA ALA A 3 -14.89 3.81 10.65
C ALA A 3 -14.46 4.34 9.28
N TYR A 4 -13.26 3.97 8.86
CA TYR A 4 -12.70 4.35 7.57
C TYR A 4 -12.34 3.10 6.78
N GLN A 5 -12.59 3.16 5.48
CA GLN A 5 -12.02 2.23 4.52
C GLN A 5 -10.91 2.96 3.78
N ILE A 6 -9.74 2.33 3.71
CA ILE A 6 -8.52 2.91 3.14
C ILE A 6 -8.03 1.95 2.08
N MET A 7 -7.94 2.42 0.83
CA MET A 7 -7.30 1.68 -0.24
C MET A 7 -5.85 2.14 -0.37
N ILE A 8 -4.93 1.19 -0.23
CA ILE A 8 -3.51 1.41 -0.47
C ILE A 8 -3.12 0.75 -1.79
N GLU A 9 -2.38 1.49 -2.59
CA GLU A 9 -1.70 0.96 -3.76
C GLU A 9 -0.20 0.96 -3.50
N GLY A 10 0.45 -0.16 -3.83
CA GLY A 10 1.89 -0.32 -3.77
C GLY A 10 2.41 -0.70 -5.15
N VAL A 11 3.54 -0.12 -5.56
CA VAL A 11 4.16 -0.45 -6.85
C VAL A 11 5.63 -0.79 -6.68
N PHE A 12 6.18 -1.46 -7.70
CA PHE A 12 7.52 -2.01 -7.70
C PHE A 12 7.74 -2.99 -6.54
N VAL A 13 6.81 -3.93 -6.39
CA VAL A 13 6.88 -5.00 -5.40
C VAL A 13 7.13 -6.35 -6.07
N LYS A 14 7.66 -7.29 -5.28
CA LYS A 14 7.69 -8.73 -5.60
C LYS A 14 6.84 -9.46 -4.57
N SER A 15 6.18 -10.51 -5.02
CA SER A 15 5.36 -11.40 -4.21
C SER A 15 5.52 -12.81 -4.77
N PRO A 16 5.44 -13.87 -3.94
CA PRO A 16 5.40 -15.25 -4.43
C PRO A 16 4.36 -15.45 -5.54
N GLU A 17 3.22 -14.77 -5.46
CA GLU A 17 2.13 -14.86 -6.45
C GLU A 17 2.51 -14.31 -7.84
N MET A 18 3.49 -13.40 -7.92
CA MET A 18 3.99 -12.84 -9.18
C MET A 18 5.27 -13.56 -9.67
N GLY A 19 5.76 -14.55 -8.93
CA GLY A 19 7.01 -15.25 -9.21
C GLY A 19 8.20 -14.30 -9.26
N ARG A 20 8.85 -14.20 -10.43
CA ARG A 20 10.03 -13.33 -10.64
C ARG A 20 9.69 -11.93 -11.14
N LEU A 21 8.42 -11.66 -11.42
CA LEU A 21 8.00 -10.38 -12.00
C LEU A 21 7.87 -9.30 -10.93
N THR A 22 8.16 -8.07 -11.34
CA THR A 22 7.89 -6.88 -10.53
C THR A 22 6.53 -6.32 -10.94
N GLY A 23 5.67 -6.13 -9.95
CA GLY A 23 4.32 -5.62 -10.15
C GLY A 23 3.94 -4.59 -9.10
N GLY A 24 2.64 -4.44 -8.92
CA GLY A 24 2.03 -3.67 -7.85
C GLY A 24 0.94 -4.47 -7.17
N PHE A 25 0.33 -3.88 -6.15
CA PHE A 25 -0.85 -4.40 -5.49
C PHE A 25 -1.84 -3.29 -5.20
N HIS A 26 -3.10 -3.68 -5.08
CA HIS A 26 -4.10 -2.95 -4.32
C HIS A 26 -4.43 -3.74 -3.07
N THR A 27 -4.67 -3.03 -1.97
CA THR A 27 -5.14 -3.65 -0.73
C THR A 27 -6.04 -2.67 0.01
N THR A 28 -6.94 -3.20 0.83
CA THR A 28 -7.88 -2.37 1.58
C THR A 28 -7.79 -2.69 3.07
N PHE A 29 -7.84 -1.65 3.88
CA PHE A 29 -7.91 -1.74 5.34
C PHE A 29 -9.19 -1.08 5.83
N PHE A 30 -9.80 -1.68 6.84
CA PHE A 30 -10.88 -1.09 7.62
C PHE A 30 -10.32 -0.71 8.98
N VAL A 31 -10.36 0.58 9.32
CA VAL A 31 -9.80 1.09 10.57
C VAL A 31 -10.77 2.02 11.27
N ILE A 32 -10.85 1.92 12.60
CA ILE A 32 -11.54 2.89 13.43
C ILE A 32 -10.54 3.97 13.85
N ALA A 33 -10.82 5.22 13.51
CA ALA A 33 -9.95 6.35 13.81
C ALA A 33 -10.74 7.62 14.15
N VAL A 34 -10.06 8.62 14.70
CA VAL A 34 -10.69 9.92 15.04
C VAL A 34 -10.87 10.78 13.79
N ASN A 35 -9.99 10.62 12.79
CA ASN A 35 -10.03 11.33 11.52
C ASN A 35 -9.25 10.52 10.45
N ALA A 36 -9.35 10.96 9.19
CA ALA A 36 -8.69 10.34 8.04
C ALA A 36 -7.15 10.27 8.16
N ALA A 37 -6.52 11.29 8.76
CA ALA A 37 -5.07 11.30 8.94
C ALA A 37 -4.59 10.19 9.89
N ASN A 38 -5.28 10.03 11.02
CA ASN A 38 -5.00 8.96 11.99
C ASN A 38 -5.36 7.57 11.41
N ALA A 39 -6.37 7.51 10.55
CA ALA A 39 -6.72 6.30 9.81
C ALA A 39 -5.56 5.85 8.90
N SER A 40 -4.97 6.78 8.13
CA SER A 40 -3.78 6.52 7.29
C SER A 40 -2.58 6.02 8.10
N HIS A 41 -2.31 6.63 9.26
CA HIS A 41 -1.23 6.18 10.15
C HIS A 41 -1.43 4.74 10.61
N LYS A 42 -2.64 4.36 11.03
CA LYS A 42 -2.96 2.97 11.38
C LYS A 42 -2.80 2.01 10.21
N ALA A 43 -3.09 2.48 8.99
CA ALA A 43 -2.94 1.68 7.79
C ALA A 43 -1.48 1.34 7.48
N LYS A 44 -0.51 2.20 7.85
CA LYS A 44 0.94 1.90 7.74
C LYS A 44 1.29 0.60 8.48
N GLU A 45 0.95 0.52 9.75
CA GLU A 45 1.28 -0.63 10.61
C GLU A 45 0.59 -1.91 10.13
N LEU A 46 -0.67 -1.79 9.67
CA LEU A 46 -1.41 -2.93 9.11
C LEU A 46 -0.80 -3.40 7.78
N LEU A 47 -0.38 -2.46 6.94
CA LEU A 47 0.28 -2.75 5.67
C LEU A 47 1.58 -3.50 5.88
N GLU A 48 2.43 -3.05 6.80
CA GLU A 48 3.70 -3.69 7.12
C GLU A 48 3.50 -5.14 7.59
N LYS A 49 2.57 -5.35 8.53
CA LYS A 49 2.22 -6.70 9.01
C LYS A 49 1.72 -7.61 7.89
N ARG A 50 0.85 -7.08 7.00
CA ARG A 50 0.30 -7.85 5.86
C ARG A 50 1.38 -8.17 4.83
N MET A 51 2.23 -7.20 4.50
CA MET A 51 3.35 -7.42 3.58
C MET A 51 4.29 -8.52 4.10
N ALA A 52 4.62 -8.49 5.39
CA ALA A 52 5.41 -9.54 6.02
C ALA A 52 4.72 -10.91 5.95
N ALA A 53 3.41 -10.98 6.27
CA ALA A 53 2.63 -12.22 6.25
C ALA A 53 2.55 -12.85 4.85
N HIS A 54 2.44 -12.05 3.79
CA HIS A 54 2.32 -12.52 2.40
C HIS A 54 3.65 -12.50 1.63
N SER A 55 4.80 -12.30 2.31
CA SER A 55 6.12 -12.20 1.68
C SER A 55 6.18 -11.17 0.53
N VAL A 56 5.45 -10.06 0.67
CA VAL A 56 5.49 -8.95 -0.28
C VAL A 56 6.67 -8.06 0.08
N VAL A 57 7.61 -7.91 -0.87
CA VAL A 57 8.83 -7.13 -0.68
C VAL A 57 8.91 -5.99 -1.69
N GLY A 58 9.33 -4.80 -1.23
CA GLY A 58 9.62 -3.66 -2.08
C GLY A 58 10.93 -3.85 -2.86
N VAL A 59 10.98 -3.35 -4.10
CA VAL A 59 12.22 -3.26 -4.87
C VAL A 59 12.91 -1.93 -4.52
N GLY A 60 14.17 -1.97 -4.07
CA GLY A 60 14.87 -0.79 -3.53
C GLY A 60 15.79 -0.01 -4.49
N ALA A 61 15.85 -0.33 -5.78
CA ALA A 61 16.91 0.17 -6.66
C ALA A 61 16.50 1.33 -7.57
N GLY A 62 17.18 2.48 -7.43
CA GLY A 62 17.16 3.59 -8.38
C GLY A 62 15.81 4.29 -8.53
N TRP A 63 15.46 4.62 -9.78
CA TRP A 63 14.21 5.34 -10.09
C TRP A 63 12.95 4.48 -9.94
N PHE A 64 13.08 3.15 -9.98
CA PHE A 64 11.98 2.19 -9.85
C PHE A 64 11.87 1.64 -8.42
N ALA A 65 12.19 2.47 -7.42
CA ALA A 65 12.06 2.04 -6.04
C ALA A 65 10.59 2.02 -5.61
N SER A 66 10.24 1.03 -4.79
CA SER A 66 8.89 0.84 -4.28
C SER A 66 8.42 2.04 -3.48
N TYR A 67 7.13 2.32 -3.63
CA TYR A 67 6.42 3.26 -2.78
C TYR A 67 4.97 2.82 -2.65
N TYR A 68 4.35 3.26 -1.58
CA TYR A 68 2.98 2.94 -1.20
C TYR A 68 2.25 4.24 -0.97
N TRP A 69 0.98 4.30 -1.34
CA TRP A 69 0.20 5.51 -1.15
C TRP A 69 -1.25 5.19 -0.89
N VAL A 70 -1.91 6.08 -0.16
CA VAL A 70 -3.37 6.06 0.01
C VAL A 70 -3.98 6.43 -1.33
N HIS A 71 -4.45 5.43 -2.07
CA HIS A 71 -5.15 5.65 -3.33
C HIS A 71 -6.47 6.35 -3.07
N ASP A 72 -7.19 5.91 -2.04
CA ASP A 72 -8.47 6.49 -1.65
C ASP A 72 -8.79 6.20 -0.18
N ILE A 73 -9.58 7.07 0.43
CA ILE A 73 -10.00 6.99 1.83
C ILE A 73 -11.39 7.59 2.00
N TRP A 74 -12.31 6.82 2.58
CA TRP A 74 -13.66 7.30 2.87
C TRP A 74 -14.18 6.78 4.19
N GLU A 75 -15.09 7.55 4.79
CA GLU A 75 -15.81 7.17 5.99
C GLU A 75 -16.89 6.15 5.64
N VAL A 76 -16.98 5.07 6.41
CA VAL A 76 -17.99 4.02 6.25
C VAL A 76 -18.91 3.98 7.45
N THR A 77 -20.19 3.65 7.22
CA THR A 77 -21.15 3.44 8.30
C THR A 77 -20.79 2.21 9.12
N ALA A 78 -21.03 2.26 10.44
CA ALA A 78 -20.68 1.18 11.36
C ALA A 78 -21.26 -0.19 10.96
N GLY A 79 -22.42 -0.23 10.29
CA GLY A 79 -23.02 -1.46 9.76
C GLY A 79 -22.17 -2.17 8.69
N LYS A 80 -21.46 -1.42 7.83
CA LYS A 80 -20.54 -2.00 6.84
C LYS A 80 -19.26 -2.54 7.46
N TYR A 81 -18.87 -2.00 8.62
CA TYR A 81 -17.74 -2.50 9.40
C TYR A 81 -18.07 -3.84 10.07
N SER A 82 -19.30 -3.99 10.61
CA SER A 82 -19.76 -5.24 11.23
C SER A 82 -20.07 -6.34 10.21
N GLU A 83 -20.60 -6.01 9.02
CA GLU A 83 -20.84 -7.02 7.97
C GLU A 83 -19.54 -7.59 7.39
N ASN A 84 -18.42 -6.88 7.51
CA ASN A 84 -17.10 -7.25 6.99
C ASN A 84 -16.03 -7.36 8.08
N GLU A 85 -16.38 -7.69 9.33
CA GLU A 85 -15.45 -7.76 10.47
C GLU A 85 -14.04 -8.25 10.04
N GLY A 86 -13.12 -7.30 9.89
CA GLY A 86 -11.71 -7.56 9.71
C GLY A 86 -11.28 -8.40 8.50
N HIS A 87 -12.10 -8.60 7.46
CA HIS A 87 -11.61 -9.23 6.23
C HIS A 87 -10.71 -8.25 5.48
N ASP A 88 -9.45 -8.23 5.94
CA ASP A 88 -8.27 -8.13 5.11
C ASP A 88 -8.59 -8.68 3.72
N SER A 89 -8.79 -7.79 2.74
CA SER A 89 -9.11 -8.19 1.37
C SER A 89 -7.89 -8.78 0.65
N GLY A 90 -6.83 -9.14 1.39
CA GLY A 90 -5.57 -9.60 0.87
C GLY A 90 -4.90 -8.56 0.00
N PHE A 91 -4.05 -9.05 -0.91
CA PHE A 91 -3.49 -8.25 -1.98
C PHE A 91 -4.15 -8.65 -3.30
N THR A 92 -4.57 -7.66 -4.07
CA THR A 92 -4.88 -7.84 -5.49
C THR A 92 -3.66 -7.40 -6.29
N PHE A 93 -2.87 -8.36 -6.76
CA PHE A 93 -1.65 -8.07 -7.51
C PHE A 93 -1.93 -7.72 -8.97
N PHE A 94 -1.09 -6.86 -9.53
CA PHE A 94 -1.09 -6.53 -10.96
C PHE A 94 0.34 -6.44 -11.49
N LEU A 95 0.52 -6.76 -12.77
CA LEU A 95 1.81 -6.64 -13.45
C LEU A 95 1.97 -5.21 -13.98
N ILE A 96 3.19 -4.68 -13.88
CA ILE A 96 3.51 -3.33 -14.40
C ILE A 96 4.21 -3.47 -15.76
N GLY A 97 3.56 -2.94 -16.79
CA GLY A 97 4.09 -2.86 -18.15
C GLY A 97 5.29 -1.91 -18.25
N ARG A 98 6.11 -2.07 -19.30
CA ARG A 98 7.35 -1.29 -19.47
C ARG A 98 7.11 0.23 -19.50
N MET A 99 6.06 0.69 -20.19
CA MET A 99 5.70 2.10 -20.25
C MET A 99 5.18 2.61 -18.91
N GLU A 100 4.38 1.81 -18.21
CA GLU A 100 3.81 2.16 -16.90
C GLU A 100 4.89 2.38 -15.85
N LYS A 101 6.00 1.61 -15.90
CA LYS A 101 7.14 1.80 -14.98
C LYS A 101 7.66 3.25 -14.98
N PHE A 102 7.74 3.88 -16.16
CA PHE A 102 8.20 5.26 -16.27
C PHE A 102 7.20 6.24 -15.61
N PHE A 103 5.91 6.09 -15.90
CA PHE A 103 4.87 6.92 -15.30
C PHE A 103 4.78 6.76 -13.78
N LEU A 104 4.97 5.54 -13.27
CA LEU A 104 4.98 5.26 -11.84
C LEU A 104 6.22 5.85 -11.15
N ALA A 105 7.39 5.79 -11.79
CA ALA A 105 8.58 6.47 -11.29
C ALA A 105 8.40 7.99 -11.24
N ALA A 106 7.81 8.59 -12.30
CA ALA A 106 7.49 10.01 -12.33
C ALA A 106 6.43 10.39 -11.27
N ARG A 107 5.42 9.55 -11.06
CA ARG A 107 4.39 9.74 -10.02
C ARG A 107 5.01 9.73 -8.63
N ARG A 108 5.96 8.83 -8.36
CA ARG A 108 6.71 8.83 -7.09
C ARG A 108 7.39 10.17 -6.84
N LEU A 109 8.07 10.72 -7.85
CA LEU A 109 8.71 12.04 -7.74
C LEU A 109 7.69 13.14 -7.48
N PHE A 110 6.55 13.13 -8.18
CA PHE A 110 5.48 14.09 -7.95
C PHE A 110 4.92 14.00 -6.52
N PHE A 111 4.63 12.80 -6.01
CA PHE A 111 4.15 12.63 -4.64
C PHE A 111 5.19 13.05 -3.61
N SER A 112 6.46 12.69 -3.82
CA SER A 112 7.54 13.05 -2.91
C SER A 112 7.77 14.56 -2.81
N ASN A 113 7.50 15.32 -3.88
CA ASN A 113 7.69 16.78 -3.90
C ASN A 113 6.44 17.58 -3.50
N TYR A 114 5.24 17.09 -3.84
CA TYR A 114 4.01 17.89 -3.74
C TYR A 114 2.90 17.27 -2.88
N ARG A 115 2.95 15.96 -2.61
CA ARG A 115 1.87 15.22 -1.92
C ARG A 115 2.42 14.15 -0.97
N GLN A 116 3.42 14.52 -0.17
CA GLN A 116 4.09 13.59 0.76
C GLN A 116 3.10 12.92 1.73
N TRP A 117 2.06 13.64 2.14
CA TRP A 117 1.03 13.15 3.07
C TRP A 117 0.22 11.95 2.54
N ILE A 118 0.23 11.69 1.23
CA ILE A 118 -0.46 10.54 0.61
C ILE A 118 0.43 9.29 0.67
N LEU A 119 1.75 9.46 0.79
CA LEU A 119 2.68 8.35 0.84
C LEU A 119 2.57 7.62 2.19
N VAL A 120 2.57 6.30 2.12
CA VAL A 120 2.63 5.40 3.27
C VAL A 120 4.04 4.85 3.31
N HIS A 121 4.72 5.06 4.44
CA HIS A 121 6.11 4.64 4.66
C HIS A 121 6.16 3.48 5.65
N PRO A 122 5.81 2.24 5.25
CA PRO A 122 6.03 1.07 6.10
C PRO A 122 7.53 0.93 6.37
N GLU A 123 7.89 0.54 7.59
CA GLU A 123 9.28 0.22 7.92
C GLU A 123 9.56 -1.16 7.33
N LEU A 124 9.91 -1.19 6.05
CA LEU A 124 10.26 -2.44 5.41
C LEU A 124 11.58 -2.93 5.99
N ALA A 125 11.59 -4.17 6.48
CA ALA A 125 12.84 -4.87 6.74
C ALA A 125 13.69 -4.80 5.47
N GLU A 126 14.85 -4.14 5.59
CA GLU A 126 15.82 -4.03 4.52
C GLU A 126 16.07 -5.41 3.93
N SER A 127 16.05 -5.49 2.60
CA SER A 127 16.39 -6.73 1.90
C SER A 127 17.81 -7.09 2.27
N GLU A 128 18.02 -8.30 2.78
CA GLU A 128 19.36 -8.84 3.09
C GLU A 128 20.34 -8.55 1.94
N PRO A 129 21.55 -8.04 2.22
CA PRO A 129 22.59 -7.99 1.21
C PRO A 129 23.10 -9.41 0.94
N LYS A 130 23.03 -9.85 -0.30
CA LYS A 130 23.90 -10.90 -0.85
C LYS A 130 24.42 -10.50 -2.21
#